data_AF-A0A6L2M669-F1
#
_entry.id   AF-A0A6L2M669-F1
#
_cell.length_a   1.000
_cell.length_b   1.000
_cell.length_c   1.000
_cell.angle_alpha   90.00
_cell.angle_beta   90.00
_cell.angle_gamma   90.00
#
_symmetry.space_group_name_H-M   'P 1'
#
loop_
_entity.id
_entity.type
_entity.pdbx_description
1 polymer ?
#
loop_
_entity_poly.entity_id
_entity_poly.type
_entity_poly.pdbx_seq_one_letter_code
_entity_poly.pdbx_strand_id
1 'polypeptide(L)'
;SVLEIEGVTAAQADVTISFKLEDLKEAEVLDTSSVDPQALCTERGASSKGAFGPFGLLAMASKDLEEQTAIFFRVFQNQNGRYSVLMCSDLSRLITRSLRASEQREKHVSQAESTHNLSTTKTRIFMLLTTGLKASRFHK
;
A
#
# COMPACT_ATOMS: atom_id res chain seq x y z
N SER A 1 -13.12 5.04 -7.78
CA SER A 1 -12.82 6.43 -8.17
C SER A 1 -11.58 6.89 -7.41
N VAL A 2 -10.88 7.91 -7.91
CA VAL A 2 -9.74 8.55 -7.23
C VAL A 2 -10.21 9.90 -6.70
N LEU A 3 -9.84 10.25 -5.47
CA LEU A 3 -10.11 11.55 -4.86
C LEU A 3 -8.77 12.23 -4.56
N GLU A 4 -8.60 13.44 -5.09
CA GLU A 4 -7.41 14.25 -4.84
C GLU A 4 -7.43 14.82 -3.42
N ILE A 5 -6.27 14.84 -2.77
CA ILE A 5 -6.09 15.49 -1.47
C ILE A 5 -5.55 16.90 -1.76
N GLU A 6 -6.38 17.91 -1.51
CA GLU A 6 -6.03 19.31 -1.73
C GLU A 6 -5.28 19.92 -0.53
N GLY A 7 -4.60 21.05 -0.76
CA GLY A 7 -3.98 21.84 0.31
C GLY A 7 -2.68 21.28 0.89
N VAL A 8 -2.07 20.29 0.24
CA VAL A 8 -0.79 19.68 0.65
C VAL A 8 0.28 19.84 -0.43
N THR A 9 1.53 19.99 -0.02
CA THR A 9 2.68 19.87 -0.94
C THR A 9 2.92 18.39 -1.21
N ALA A 10 2.45 17.86 -2.35
CA ALA A 10 2.49 16.42 -2.63
C ALA A 10 3.89 15.77 -2.56
N ALA A 11 4.95 16.54 -2.79
CA ALA A 11 6.34 16.08 -2.66
C ALA A 11 6.85 16.00 -1.21
N GLN A 12 6.14 16.63 -0.26
CA GLN A 12 6.48 16.67 1.16
C GLN A 12 5.21 16.78 2.01
N ALA A 13 4.72 15.62 2.48
CA ALA A 13 3.52 15.54 3.30
C ALA A 13 3.57 14.33 4.24
N ASP A 14 2.95 14.48 5.41
CA ASP A 14 2.66 13.38 6.34
C ASP A 14 1.16 13.13 6.32
N VAL A 15 0.75 12.03 5.70
CA VAL A 15 -0.66 11.70 5.49
C VAL A 15 -1.02 10.51 6.37
N THR A 16 -2.06 10.67 7.19
CA THR A 16 -2.68 9.57 7.93
C THR A 16 -4.09 9.35 7.40
N ILE A 17 -4.36 8.14 6.93
CA ILE A 17 -5.68 7.74 6.44
C ILE A 17 -6.20 6.54 7.25
N SER A 18 -7.51 6.45 7.42
CA SER A 18 -8.19 5.34 8.09
C SER A 18 -9.35 4.86 7.24
N PHE A 19 -9.39 3.56 7.01
CA PHE A 19 -10.45 2.91 6.23
C PHE A 19 -11.34 2.10 7.18
N LYS A 20 -12.64 2.35 7.11
CA LYS A 20 -13.68 1.50 7.72
C LYS A 20 -14.25 0.62 6.62
N LEU A 21 -14.25 -0.69 6.85
CA LEU A 21 -14.78 -1.67 5.92
C LEU A 21 -16.05 -2.29 6.52
N GLU A 22 -17.02 -2.56 5.66
CA GLU A 22 -18.30 -3.17 6.02
C GLU A 22 -18.50 -4.43 5.17
N ASP A 23 -19.30 -5.37 5.67
CA ASP A 23 -19.68 -6.59 4.93
C ASP A 23 -18.51 -7.42 4.36
N LEU A 24 -17.47 -7.68 5.17
CA LEU A 24 -16.28 -8.47 4.80
C LEU A 24 -16.57 -9.94 4.40
N LYS A 25 -17.82 -10.40 4.46
CA LYS A 25 -18.27 -11.73 4.04
C LYS A 25 -17.92 -12.06 2.57
N GLU A 26 -17.79 -11.03 1.74
CA GLU A 26 -17.41 -11.16 0.32
C GLU A 26 -15.89 -11.11 0.07
N ALA A 27 -15.07 -11.09 1.13
CA ALA A 27 -13.62 -11.13 0.97
C ALA A 27 -13.17 -12.39 0.21
N GLU A 28 -12.16 -12.23 -0.65
CA GLU A 28 -11.63 -13.33 -1.43
C GLU A 28 -11.06 -14.40 -0.51
N VAL A 29 -11.37 -15.67 -0.81
CA VAL A 29 -10.87 -16.80 -0.03
C VAL A 29 -9.43 -17.08 -0.45
N LEU A 30 -8.47 -16.79 0.43
CA LEU A 30 -7.06 -17.08 0.25
C LEU A 30 -6.41 -17.33 1.61
N ASP A 31 -5.71 -18.45 1.74
CA ASP A 31 -4.91 -18.73 2.93
C ASP A 31 -3.55 -18.02 2.83
N THR A 32 -3.46 -16.87 3.48
CA THR A 32 -2.28 -16.00 3.37
C THR A 32 -1.09 -16.47 4.23
N SER A 33 -1.22 -17.50 5.06
CA SER A 33 -0.07 -18.05 5.82
C SER A 33 0.89 -18.86 4.93
N SER A 34 0.41 -19.29 3.77
CA SER A 34 1.14 -20.16 2.84
C SER A 34 1.68 -19.41 1.61
N VAL A 35 1.52 -18.09 1.55
CA VAL A 35 1.87 -17.25 0.40
C VAL A 35 2.86 -16.17 0.81
N ASP A 36 3.89 -15.95 -0.01
CA ASP A 36 4.81 -14.83 0.19
C ASP A 36 4.11 -13.48 -0.07
N PRO A 37 4.04 -12.56 0.91
CA PRO A 37 3.31 -11.30 0.78
C PRO A 37 3.85 -10.41 -0.34
N GLN A 38 5.17 -10.40 -0.55
CA GLN A 38 5.81 -9.58 -1.56
C GLN A 38 5.53 -10.11 -2.98
N ALA A 39 5.58 -11.43 -3.16
CA ALA A 39 5.17 -12.07 -4.40
C ALA A 39 3.70 -11.78 -4.71
N LEU A 40 2.82 -11.87 -3.71
CA LEU A 40 1.40 -11.59 -3.88
C LEU A 40 1.13 -10.13 -4.26
N CYS A 41 1.83 -9.16 -3.69
CA CYS A 41 1.75 -7.76 -4.11
C CYS A 41 2.27 -7.53 -5.55
N THR A 42 3.26 -8.33 -5.97
CA THR A 42 3.82 -8.25 -7.34
C THR A 42 2.86 -8.86 -8.37
N GLU A 43 2.25 -9.99 -8.03
CA GLU A 43 1.25 -10.65 -8.86
C GLU A 43 -0.05 -9.83 -8.92
N ARG A 44 -0.48 -9.26 -7.79
CA ARG A 44 -1.73 -8.52 -7.63
C ARG A 44 -1.48 -7.05 -7.29
N GLY A 45 -0.81 -6.36 -8.22
CA GLY A 45 -0.55 -4.91 -8.15
C GLY A 45 -1.82 -4.05 -8.13
N ALA A 46 -1.65 -2.73 -8.14
CA ALA A 46 -2.73 -1.75 -7.95
C ALA A 46 -3.81 -1.78 -9.05
N SER A 47 -3.51 -2.33 -10.23
CA SER A 47 -4.47 -2.48 -11.33
C SER A 47 -5.30 -3.76 -11.26
N SER A 48 -4.90 -4.73 -10.42
CA SER A 48 -5.61 -6.01 -10.28
C SER A 48 -6.84 -5.84 -9.39
N LYS A 49 -8.04 -6.05 -9.92
CA LYS A 49 -9.28 -5.89 -9.15
C LYS A 49 -9.48 -7.07 -8.18
N GLY A 50 -10.01 -6.78 -7.00
CA GLY A 50 -10.42 -7.76 -6.01
C GLY A 50 -11.74 -7.38 -5.36
N ALA A 51 -12.27 -8.25 -4.50
CA ALA A 51 -13.53 -7.96 -3.80
C ALA A 51 -13.33 -6.84 -2.77
N PHE A 52 -12.28 -6.96 -1.95
CA PHE A 52 -11.85 -5.93 -1.00
C PHE A 52 -10.44 -5.46 -1.32
N GLY A 53 -10.40 -4.47 -2.21
CA GLY A 53 -9.18 -3.79 -2.62
C GLY A 53 -8.79 -4.07 -4.06
N PRO A 54 -7.80 -3.33 -4.58
CA PRO A 54 -6.91 -2.44 -3.84
C PRO A 54 -7.60 -1.12 -3.43
N PHE A 55 -7.46 -0.72 -2.16
CA PHE A 55 -7.88 0.58 -1.64
C PHE A 55 -6.74 1.21 -0.83
N GLY A 56 -6.51 2.52 -0.99
CA GLY A 56 -5.32 3.14 -0.39
C GLY A 56 -5.02 4.53 -0.93
N LEU A 57 -3.74 4.85 -1.02
CA LEU A 57 -3.19 6.15 -1.43
C LEU A 57 -2.37 6.00 -2.73
N LEU A 58 -2.53 6.97 -3.62
CA LEU A 58 -1.58 7.22 -4.70
C LEU A 58 -0.64 8.34 -4.26
N ALA A 59 0.63 8.00 -4.12
CA ALA A 59 1.72 8.88 -3.71
C ALA A 59 2.57 9.25 -4.93
N MET A 60 3.17 10.45 -4.90
CA MET A 60 4.06 10.94 -5.97
C MET A 60 3.46 10.74 -7.37
N ALA A 61 2.17 11.05 -7.50
CA ALA A 61 1.43 10.79 -8.72
C ALA A 61 1.52 11.99 -9.68
N SER A 62 1.72 11.71 -10.96
CA SER A 62 1.56 12.72 -12.02
C SER A 62 0.08 13.09 -12.17
N LYS A 63 -0.20 14.25 -12.78
CA LYS A 63 -1.57 14.74 -12.94
C LYS A 63 -2.46 13.81 -13.78
N ASP A 64 -1.88 13.13 -14.76
CA ASP A 64 -2.52 12.13 -15.61
C ASP A 64 -2.47 10.70 -15.02
N LEU A 65 -1.88 10.56 -13.82
CA LEU A 65 -1.66 9.30 -13.12
C LEU A 65 -0.82 8.28 -13.89
N GLU A 66 -0.09 8.68 -14.94
CA GLU A 66 0.84 7.79 -15.66
C GLU A 66 1.98 7.34 -14.75
N GLU A 67 2.49 8.26 -13.92
CA GLU A 67 3.43 7.97 -12.84
C GLU A 67 2.73 7.95 -11.49
N GLN A 68 3.00 6.94 -10.67
CA GLN A 68 2.49 6.87 -9.29
C GLN A 68 3.20 5.76 -8.49
N THR A 69 3.29 5.97 -7.18
CA THR A 69 3.44 4.90 -6.20
C THR A 69 2.07 4.59 -5.61
N ALA A 70 1.60 3.35 -5.70
CA ALA A 70 0.35 2.95 -5.08
C ALA A 70 0.61 2.21 -3.77
N ILE A 71 0.15 2.77 -2.65
CA ILE A 71 0.21 2.17 -1.32
C ILE A 71 -1.21 1.76 -0.95
N PHE A 72 -1.49 0.47 -0.91
CA PHE A 72 -2.86 -0.03 -0.79
C PHE A 72 -2.97 -1.28 0.08
N PHE A 73 -4.21 -1.56 0.46
CA PHE A 73 -4.60 -2.73 1.21
C PHE A 73 -5.45 -3.67 0.36
N ARG A 74 -5.34 -4.96 0.68
CA ARG A 74 -6.27 -6.01 0.27
C ARG A 74 -6.72 -6.78 1.50
N VAL A 75 -7.97 -7.22 1.50
CA VAL A 75 -8.50 -8.10 2.55
C VAL A 75 -8.82 -9.46 1.97
N PHE A 76 -8.36 -10.49 2.66
CA PHE A 76 -8.64 -11.89 2.36
C PHE A 76 -9.31 -12.55 3.55
N GLN A 77 -9.97 -13.67 3.31
CA GLN A 77 -10.43 -14.57 4.35
C GLN A 77 -9.91 -15.98 4.10
N ASN A 78 -9.65 -16.74 5.16
CA ASN A 78 -9.35 -18.16 5.03
C ASN A 78 -10.62 -19.02 5.15
N GLN A 79 -10.48 -20.33 4.96
CA GLN A 79 -11.59 -21.29 5.04
C GLN A 79 -12.25 -21.34 6.42
N ASN A 80 -11.56 -20.89 7.47
CA ASN A 80 -12.05 -20.83 8.84
C ASN A 80 -12.76 -19.50 9.15
N GLY A 81 -12.97 -18.64 8.15
CA GLY A 81 -13.61 -17.32 8.32
C GLY A 81 -12.74 -16.29 9.04
N ARG A 82 -11.42 -16.52 9.15
CA ARG A 82 -10.48 -15.52 9.69
C ARG A 82 -10.01 -14.59 8.58
N TYR A 83 -9.94 -13.30 8.89
CA TYR A 83 -9.52 -12.27 7.95
C TYR A 83 -8.02 -11.98 8.07
N SER A 84 -7.41 -11.68 6.93
CA SER A 84 -6.06 -11.13 6.85
C SER A 84 -6.02 -9.89 5.96
N VAL A 85 -5.10 -8.99 6.28
CA VAL A 85 -4.86 -7.77 5.52
C VAL A 85 -3.45 -7.79 4.98
N LEU A 86 -3.36 -7.57 3.68
CA LEU A 86 -2.10 -7.37 2.97
C LEU A 86 -1.93 -5.89 2.66
N MET A 87 -0.84 -5.29 3.11
CA MET A 87 -0.39 -3.96 2.69
C MET A 87 0.65 -4.09 1.58
N CYS A 88 0.40 -3.45 0.45
CA CYS A 88 1.29 -3.43 -0.71
C CYS A 88 1.79 -2.01 -1.01
N SER A 89 3.04 -1.93 -1.44
CA SER A 89 3.61 -0.73 -2.09
C SER A 89 4.00 -1.11 -3.52
N ASP A 90 3.16 -0.72 -4.48
CA ASP A 90 3.34 -0.99 -5.90
C ASP A 90 4.01 0.19 -6.60
N LEU A 91 5.22 -0.08 -7.06
CA LEU A 91 6.13 0.87 -7.71
C LEU A 91 6.23 0.63 -9.22
N SER A 92 5.38 -0.24 -9.78
CA SER A 92 5.44 -0.68 -11.19
C SER A 92 5.31 0.49 -12.17
N ARG A 93 4.62 1.57 -11.77
CA ARG A 93 4.32 2.75 -12.58
C ARG A 93 5.23 3.94 -12.31
N LEU A 94 6.33 3.80 -11.57
CA LEU A 94 7.34 4.87 -11.45
C LEU A 94 8.30 4.83 -12.65
N ILE A 95 8.55 5.91 -13.40
CA ILE A 95 9.46 5.89 -14.56
C ILE A 95 10.92 5.97 -14.12
N THR A 96 11.21 6.70 -13.05
CA THR A 96 12.59 6.95 -12.61
C THR A 96 13.20 5.74 -11.90
N ARG A 97 14.13 5.04 -12.57
CA ARG A 97 14.90 3.91 -12.00
C ARG A 97 15.62 4.26 -10.69
N SER A 98 16.09 5.50 -10.55
CA SER A 98 16.74 5.99 -9.32
C SER A 98 15.78 6.03 -8.13
N LEU A 99 14.50 6.41 -8.36
CA LEU A 99 13.46 6.40 -7.32
C LEU A 99 13.01 4.97 -6.99
N ARG A 100 12.89 4.09 -8.01
CA ARG A 100 12.64 2.66 -7.77
C ARG A 100 13.69 2.04 -6.85
N ALA A 101 14.98 2.33 -7.07
CA ALA A 101 16.07 1.76 -6.27
C ALA A 101 16.15 2.31 -4.84
N SER A 102 15.82 3.59 -4.61
CA SER A 102 15.76 4.17 -3.26
C SER A 102 14.54 3.68 -2.48
N GLU A 103 13.37 3.62 -3.12
CA GLU A 103 12.12 3.16 -2.48
C GLU A 103 12.10 1.62 -2.29
N GLN A 104 12.76 0.86 -3.18
CA GLN A 104 12.92 -0.59 -3.02
C GLN A 104 13.68 -0.99 -1.74
N ARG A 105 14.55 -0.12 -1.21
CA ARG A 105 15.24 -0.34 0.06
C ARG A 105 14.33 -0.10 1.28
N GLU A 106 13.20 0.56 1.08
CA GLU A 106 12.23 0.94 2.11
C GLU A 106 10.90 0.18 1.98
N LYS A 107 10.83 -0.85 1.12
CA LYS A 107 9.67 -1.74 0.96
C LYS A 107 9.25 -2.34 2.31
N HIS A 108 8.29 -1.70 2.95
CA HIS A 108 7.57 -2.26 4.08
C HIS A 108 6.32 -2.96 3.53
N VAL A 109 6.45 -4.25 3.25
CA VAL A 109 5.29 -5.13 3.11
C VAL A 109 4.92 -5.55 4.53
N SER A 110 3.71 -5.20 4.96
CA SER A 110 3.19 -5.60 6.27
C SER A 110 1.94 -6.44 6.05
N GLN A 111 1.95 -7.63 6.63
CA GLN A 111 0.79 -8.50 6.68
C GLN A 111 0.28 -8.53 8.12
N ALA A 112 -1.01 -8.29 8.29
CA ALA A 112 -1.67 -8.39 9.58
C ALA A 112 -2.74 -9.47 9.52
N GLU A 113 -2.72 -10.40 10.47
CA GLU A 113 -3.80 -11.36 10.69
C GLU A 113 -4.75 -10.79 11.74
N SER A 114 -6.06 -10.86 11.51
CA SER A 114 -7.07 -10.37 12.45
C SER A 114 -7.98 -11.50 12.91
N THR A 115 -8.21 -11.55 14.23
CA THR A 115 -9.28 -12.34 14.83
C THR A 115 -10.46 -11.42 15.13
N HIS A 116 -11.56 -11.66 14.41
CA HIS A 116 -12.92 -11.22 14.66
C HIS A 116 -13.31 -9.73 14.59
N ASN A 117 -12.43 -8.75 14.45
CA ASN A 117 -12.87 -7.34 14.26
C ASN A 117 -11.88 -6.51 13.44
N LEU A 118 -11.77 -6.79 12.14
CA LEU A 118 -11.06 -5.92 11.21
C LEU A 118 -11.94 -4.69 10.88
N SER A 119 -12.21 -3.84 11.87
CA SER A 119 -13.09 -2.67 11.71
C SER A 119 -12.36 -1.43 11.20
N THR A 120 -11.04 -1.36 11.32
CA THR A 120 -10.27 -0.18 10.94
C THR A 120 -8.85 -0.55 10.52
N THR A 121 -8.49 -0.20 9.29
CA THR A 121 -7.10 -0.25 8.81
C THR A 121 -6.56 1.18 8.82
N LYS A 122 -5.50 1.44 9.61
CA LYS A 122 -4.87 2.75 9.72
C LYS A 122 -3.44 2.68 9.22
N THR A 123 -3.07 3.65 8.39
CA THR A 123 -1.70 3.76 7.89
C THR A 123 -1.29 5.22 7.87
N ARG A 124 -0.06 5.46 8.33
CA ARG A 124 0.60 6.75 8.27
C ARG A 124 1.71 6.64 7.24
N ILE A 125 1.69 7.52 6.26
CA ILE A 125 2.66 7.56 5.16
C ILE A 125 3.35 8.91 5.24
N PHE A 126 4.66 8.87 5.42
CA PHE A 126 5.51 10.06 5.39
C PHE A 126 6.19 10.12 4.03
N MET A 127 5.89 11.15 3.24
CA MET A 127 6.56 11.42 1.96
C MET A 127 7.52 12.59 2.12
N LEU A 128 8.79 12.35 1.78
CA LEU A 128 9.81 13.39 1.70
C LEU A 128 10.68 13.16 0.47
N LEU A 129 10.39 13.87 -0.63
CA LEU A 129 11.28 13.95 -1.78
C LEU A 129 12.31 15.06 -1.55
N THR A 130 13.39 14.77 -0.84
CA THR A 130 14.57 15.64 -0.94
C THR A 130 15.24 15.36 -2.28
N THR A 131 14.92 16.13 -3.31
CA THR A 131 15.77 16.19 -4.50
C THR A 131 17.12 16.77 -4.08
N GLY A 132 18.08 15.87 -3.83
CA GLY A 132 19.50 16.18 -3.64
C GLY A 132 19.95 16.45 -2.21
N LEU A 133 20.05 15.41 -1.38
CA LEU A 133 21.10 15.32 -0.35
C LEU A 133 21.46 13.86 -0.09
N LYS A 134 22.73 13.50 -0.35
CA LYS A 134 23.34 12.27 0.17
C LYS A 134 23.37 12.36 1.69
N ALA A 135 22.88 11.35 2.39
CA ALA A 135 23.30 11.07 3.76
C ALA A 135 23.41 9.56 3.96
N SER A 136 24.66 9.11 4.18
CA SER A 136 24.97 7.77 4.67
C SER A 136 24.98 7.77 6.20
N ARG A 137 24.58 6.63 6.75
CA ARG A 137 24.92 6.05 8.06
C ARG A 137 23.97 6.40 9.22
N PHE A 138 23.16 5.42 9.61
CA PHE A 138 22.76 5.23 11.01
C PHE A 138 23.66 4.13 11.61
N HIS A 139 24.39 4.49 12.67
CA HIS A 139 24.90 3.51 13.62
C HIS A 139 23.92 3.44 14.79
N LYS A 140 23.48 2.20 15.01
CA LYS A 140 22.77 1.56 16.12
C LYS A 140 21.97 2.42 17.09
#